data_AF-A0A7S2Q0Y9-F1
#
_entry.id   AF-A0A7S2Q0Y9-F1
#
_cell.length_a   1.000
_cell.length_b   1.000
_cell.length_c   1.000
_cell.angle_alpha   90.00
_cell.angle_beta   90.00
_cell.angle_gamma   90.00
#
_symmetry.space_group_name_H-M   'P 1'
#
loop_
_entity.id
_entity.type
_entity.pdbx_description
1 polymer ?
#
loop_
_entity_poly.entity_id
_entity_poly.type
_entity_poly.pdbx_seq_one_letter_code
_entity_poly.pdbx_strand_id
1 'polypeptide(L)'
;VVASYIKPLTARAGGMSWALMLHPEGLDCDLFVTHAWQEGVYELVGKVLHSWPQGARHAYICVLANPQNQDIGGLISKPSESPFARSLAAAQWMMVVPNQKGSIYQRLWCAYEAYLAYTQDKVILVARVPSSRIAMASASACTAAVALTGILAGTMRAYFAPAGT
;
A
#
# COMPACT_ATOMS: atom_id res chain seq x y z
N VAL A 1 1.50 -18.14 0.16
CA VAL A 1 0.27 -17.66 0.86
C VAL A 1 -0.99 -18.02 0.13
N VAL A 2 -1.19 -17.60 -1.13
CA VAL A 2 -2.42 -17.97 -1.88
C VAL A 2 -2.56 -19.48 -1.99
N ALA A 3 -1.60 -20.15 -2.64
CA ALA A 3 -1.64 -21.59 -2.87
C ALA A 3 -1.55 -22.41 -1.56
N SER A 4 -0.74 -21.94 -0.61
CA SER A 4 -0.40 -22.70 0.60
C SER A 4 -1.33 -22.45 1.80
N TYR A 5 -2.13 -21.38 1.79
CA TYR A 5 -2.93 -20.96 2.95
C TYR A 5 -4.36 -20.58 2.55
N ILE A 6 -4.52 -19.60 1.65
CA ILE A 6 -5.85 -19.10 1.27
C ILE A 6 -6.67 -20.17 0.55
N LYS A 7 -6.11 -20.79 -0.50
CA LYS A 7 -6.82 -21.80 -1.31
C LYS A 7 -7.28 -23.00 -0.47
N PRO A 8 -6.43 -23.68 0.33
CA PRO A 8 -6.87 -24.82 1.14
C PRO A 8 -7.99 -24.48 2.13
N LEU A 9 -7.89 -23.32 2.80
CA LEU A 9 -8.88 -22.91 3.80
C LEU A 9 -10.23 -22.59 3.15
N THR A 10 -10.20 -21.78 2.09
CA THR A 10 -11.43 -21.38 1.38
C THR A 10 -12.06 -22.54 0.61
N ALA A 11 -11.28 -23.53 0.14
CA ALA A 11 -11.82 -24.74 -0.48
C ALA A 11 -12.66 -25.56 0.50
N ARG A 12 -12.18 -25.73 1.75
CA ARG A 12 -12.94 -26.40 2.82
C ARG A 12 -14.20 -25.64 3.22
N ALA A 13 -14.23 -24.33 3.00
CA ALA A 13 -15.38 -23.47 3.25
C ALA A 13 -16.31 -23.33 2.03
N GLY A 14 -16.25 -24.23 1.03
CA GLY A 14 -17.15 -24.19 -0.13
C GLY A 14 -16.67 -23.31 -1.29
N GLY A 15 -15.39 -22.92 -1.32
CA GLY A 15 -14.76 -22.27 -2.47
C GLY A 15 -14.97 -20.76 -2.59
N MET A 16 -15.55 -20.11 -1.57
CA MET A 16 -15.73 -18.66 -1.51
C MET A 16 -14.40 -17.89 -1.39
N SER A 17 -14.43 -16.56 -1.43
CA SER A 17 -13.24 -15.75 -1.13
C SER A 17 -12.90 -15.75 0.35
N TRP A 18 -11.66 -15.41 0.70
CA TRP A 18 -11.24 -15.32 2.10
C TRP A 18 -12.04 -14.25 2.85
N ALA A 19 -12.24 -13.09 2.22
CA ALA A 19 -13.03 -12.00 2.80
C ALA A 19 -14.47 -12.44 3.09
N LEU A 20 -15.13 -13.11 2.14
CA LEU A 20 -16.52 -13.58 2.31
C LEU A 20 -16.62 -14.68 3.38
N MET A 21 -15.61 -15.55 3.49
CA MET A 21 -15.53 -16.57 4.53
C MET A 21 -15.50 -15.97 5.94
N LEU A 22 -14.85 -14.82 6.12
CA LEU A 22 -14.79 -14.12 7.41
C LEU A 22 -15.97 -13.18 7.65
N HIS A 23 -16.57 -12.67 6.58
CA HIS A 23 -17.64 -11.67 6.63
C HIS A 23 -18.77 -12.07 5.67
N PRO A 24 -19.67 -12.99 6.07
CA PRO A 24 -20.71 -13.53 5.19
C PRO A 24 -21.68 -12.48 4.65
N GLU A 25 -21.95 -11.42 5.43
CA GLU A 25 -22.81 -10.30 5.04
C GLU A 25 -22.11 -9.29 4.11
N GLY A 26 -20.81 -9.49 3.85
CA GLY A 26 -19.99 -8.51 3.16
C GLY A 26 -19.59 -7.33 4.04
N LEU A 27 -18.77 -6.45 3.47
CA LEU A 27 -18.30 -5.22 4.10
C LEU A 27 -18.34 -4.09 3.06
N ASP A 28 -18.66 -2.88 3.48
CA ASP A 28 -18.50 -1.69 2.65
C ASP A 28 -17.01 -1.50 2.31
N CYS A 29 -16.73 -1.11 1.07
CA CYS A 29 -15.37 -0.91 0.59
C CYS A 29 -15.01 0.57 0.69
N ASP A 30 -14.20 0.95 1.69
CA ASP A 30 -13.69 2.32 1.81
C ASP A 30 -12.41 2.53 1.00
N LEU A 31 -11.54 1.52 1.00
CA LEU A 31 -10.20 1.54 0.42
C LEU A 31 -10.04 0.44 -0.64
N PHE A 32 -9.68 0.82 -1.86
CA PHE A 32 -9.25 -0.12 -2.88
C PHE A 32 -7.72 -0.24 -2.92
N VAL A 33 -7.18 -1.45 -2.82
CA VAL A 33 -5.72 -1.69 -2.85
C VAL A 33 -5.30 -2.29 -4.18
N THR A 34 -4.49 -1.56 -4.96
CA THR A 34 -3.84 -2.11 -6.16
C THR A 34 -2.42 -2.59 -5.85
N HIS A 35 -2.05 -3.77 -6.36
CA HIS A 35 -0.78 -4.43 -6.08
C HIS A 35 -0.44 -5.49 -7.15
N ALA A 36 0.84 -5.86 -7.31
CA ALA A 36 1.29 -6.65 -8.46
C ALA A 36 1.35 -8.17 -8.26
N TRP A 37 0.90 -8.69 -7.11
CA TRP A 37 0.95 -10.13 -6.72
C TRP A 37 2.36 -10.71 -6.57
N GLN A 38 3.40 -9.97 -6.97
CA GLN A 38 4.80 -10.41 -6.91
C GLN A 38 5.42 -10.16 -5.54
N GLU A 39 4.84 -9.28 -4.73
CA GLU A 39 5.27 -9.02 -3.36
C GLU A 39 5.02 -10.18 -2.39
N GLY A 40 5.82 -10.22 -1.34
CA GLY A 40 5.53 -11.07 -0.18
C GLY A 40 4.33 -10.52 0.61
N VAL A 41 3.52 -11.39 1.21
CA VAL A 41 2.35 -10.95 2.00
C VAL A 41 2.71 -9.99 3.13
N TYR A 42 3.88 -10.16 3.76
CA TYR A 42 4.32 -9.29 4.85
C TYR A 42 4.68 -7.89 4.36
N GLU A 43 5.26 -7.79 3.15
CA GLU A 43 5.54 -6.51 2.52
C GLU A 43 4.21 -5.80 2.19
N LEU A 44 3.26 -6.52 1.59
CA LEU A 44 1.93 -6.00 1.27
C LEU A 44 1.21 -5.49 2.53
N VAL A 45 1.03 -6.36 3.53
CA VAL A 45 0.31 -6.04 4.77
C VAL A 45 1.02 -4.93 5.53
N GLY A 46 2.35 -4.97 5.65
CA GLY A 46 3.12 -3.95 6.34
C GLY A 46 2.94 -2.56 5.73
N LYS A 47 2.98 -2.45 4.39
CA LYS A 47 2.77 -1.18 3.67
C LYS A 47 1.33 -0.69 3.78
N VAL A 48 0.35 -1.59 3.63
CA VAL A 48 -1.08 -1.27 3.71
C VAL A 48 -1.43 -0.74 5.10
N LEU A 49 -1.05 -1.46 6.16
CA LEU A 49 -1.36 -1.05 7.54
C LEU A 49 -0.64 0.25 7.92
N HIS A 50 0.60 0.44 7.48
CA HIS A 50 1.34 1.67 7.77
C HIS A 50 0.75 2.89 7.08
N SER A 51 0.19 2.71 5.89
CA SER A 51 -0.31 3.80 5.05
C SER A 51 -1.83 3.93 5.10
N TRP A 52 -2.48 3.25 6.06
CA TRP A 52 -3.93 3.16 6.14
C TRP A 52 -4.57 4.55 6.27
N PRO A 53 -5.50 4.93 5.38
CA PRO A 53 -6.15 6.25 5.44
C PRO A 53 -6.94 6.41 6.73
N GLN A 54 -6.84 7.58 7.35
CA GLN A 54 -7.67 7.89 8.51
C GLN A 54 -9.14 7.90 8.07
N GLY A 55 -9.97 7.13 8.78
CA GLY A 55 -11.41 7.00 8.50
C GLY A 55 -11.80 5.80 7.65
N ALA A 56 -10.86 5.17 6.92
CA ALA A 56 -11.15 3.91 6.23
C ALA A 56 -11.33 2.77 7.25
N ARG A 57 -12.34 1.92 7.09
CA ARG A 57 -12.62 0.79 7.98
C ARG A 57 -12.29 -0.53 7.31
N HIS A 58 -12.61 -0.69 6.03
CA HIS A 58 -12.34 -1.92 5.29
C HIS A 58 -11.68 -1.63 3.95
N ALA A 59 -10.97 -2.64 3.45
CA ALA A 59 -10.29 -2.56 2.17
C ALA A 59 -10.60 -3.76 1.28
N TYR A 60 -10.77 -3.47 -0.01
CA TYR A 60 -10.71 -4.49 -1.04
C TYR A 60 -9.26 -4.75 -1.43
N ILE A 61 -8.82 -5.99 -1.21
CA ILE A 61 -7.51 -6.50 -1.66
C ILE A 61 -7.77 -7.78 -2.45
N CYS A 62 -7.46 -7.79 -3.74
CA CYS A 62 -7.99 -8.82 -4.65
C CYS A 62 -7.53 -10.25 -4.30
N VAL A 63 -6.34 -10.41 -3.70
CA VAL A 63 -5.85 -11.71 -3.21
C VAL A 63 -6.70 -12.31 -2.08
N LEU A 64 -7.43 -11.46 -1.34
CA LEU A 64 -8.33 -11.84 -0.24
C LEU A 64 -9.80 -11.81 -0.66
N ALA A 65 -10.18 -10.84 -1.49
CA ALA A 65 -11.57 -10.55 -1.84
C ALA A 65 -12.10 -11.41 -3.00
N ASN A 66 -11.23 -11.87 -3.91
CA ASN A 66 -11.65 -12.73 -5.02
C ASN A 66 -11.57 -14.22 -4.65
N PRO A 67 -12.47 -15.06 -5.19
CA PRO A 67 -12.42 -16.51 -4.98
C PRO A 67 -11.17 -17.09 -5.66
N GLN A 68 -10.23 -17.60 -4.85
CA GLN A 68 -8.93 -18.08 -5.35
C GLN A 68 -8.98 -19.53 -5.89
N ASN A 69 -10.05 -20.25 -5.58
CA ASN A 69 -10.28 -21.63 -6.03
C ASN A 69 -11.14 -21.74 -7.29
N GLN A 70 -11.75 -20.65 -7.73
CA GLN A 70 -12.66 -20.62 -8.88
C GLN A 70 -11.98 -19.97 -10.08
N ASP A 71 -12.49 -20.28 -11.27
CA ASP A 71 -12.12 -19.53 -12.46
C ASP A 71 -12.79 -18.16 -12.43
N ILE A 72 -11.99 -17.10 -12.26
CA ILE A 72 -12.47 -15.72 -12.25
C ILE A 72 -12.62 -15.15 -13.67
N GLY A 73 -12.29 -15.91 -14.73
CA GLY A 73 -12.37 -15.48 -16.12
C GLY A 73 -13.71 -14.83 -16.48
N GLY A 74 -14.81 -15.43 -16.01
CA GLY A 74 -16.16 -14.86 -16.16
C GLY A 74 -16.32 -13.51 -15.46
N LEU A 75 -15.79 -13.38 -14.23
CA LEU A 75 -15.86 -12.15 -13.42
C LEU A 75 -15.06 -10.99 -14.02
N ILE A 76 -14.06 -11.28 -14.87
CA ILE A 76 -13.14 -10.28 -15.43
C ILE A 76 -13.31 -10.10 -16.94
N SER A 77 -14.23 -10.84 -17.56
CA SER A 77 -14.52 -10.82 -18.99
C SER A 77 -14.88 -9.44 -19.53
N LYS A 78 -15.58 -8.65 -18.71
CA LYS A 78 -15.85 -7.23 -18.95
C LYS A 78 -15.16 -6.40 -17.86
N PRO A 79 -14.03 -5.73 -18.16
CA PRO A 79 -13.27 -5.00 -17.15
C PRO A 79 -14.08 -3.96 -16.36
N SER A 80 -15.03 -3.27 -17.00
CA SER A 80 -15.90 -2.27 -16.36
C SER A 80 -16.92 -2.87 -15.38
N GLU A 81 -17.30 -4.13 -15.57
CA GLU A 81 -18.24 -4.85 -14.69
C GLU A 81 -17.52 -5.74 -13.65
N SER A 82 -16.19 -5.79 -13.71
CA SER A 82 -15.37 -6.66 -12.88
C SER A 82 -15.46 -6.32 -11.39
N PRO A 83 -15.16 -7.27 -10.48
CA PRO A 83 -15.11 -6.97 -9.05
C PRO A 83 -14.11 -5.86 -8.73
N PHE A 84 -13.06 -5.69 -9.53
CA PHE A 84 -12.11 -4.59 -9.41
C PHE A 84 -12.77 -3.24 -9.65
N ALA A 85 -13.46 -3.08 -10.79
CA ALA A 85 -14.12 -1.83 -11.14
C ALA A 85 -15.25 -1.48 -10.16
N ARG A 86 -16.04 -2.47 -9.73
CA ARG A 86 -17.14 -2.27 -8.77
C ARG A 86 -16.64 -1.85 -7.39
N SER A 87 -15.64 -2.55 -6.86
CA SER A 87 -15.08 -2.21 -5.54
C SER A 87 -14.34 -0.87 -5.56
N LEU A 88 -13.61 -0.56 -6.64
CA LEU A 88 -12.98 0.75 -6.80
C LEU A 88 -14.01 1.89 -6.91
N ALA A 89 -15.12 1.67 -7.61
CA ALA A 89 -16.19 2.65 -7.71
C ALA A 89 -16.84 2.94 -6.35
N ALA A 90 -16.98 1.93 -5.49
CA ALA A 90 -17.47 2.09 -4.12
C ALA A 90 -16.45 2.75 -3.18
N ALA A 91 -15.16 2.54 -3.40
CA ALA A 91 -14.10 3.09 -2.56
C ALA A 91 -13.97 4.61 -2.65
N GLN A 92 -13.63 5.25 -1.53
CA GLN A 92 -13.23 6.65 -1.49
C GLN A 92 -11.74 6.82 -1.81
N TRP A 93 -10.92 5.87 -1.36
CA TRP A 93 -9.47 5.88 -1.56
C TRP A 93 -9.04 4.74 -2.46
N MET A 94 -8.02 5.01 -3.27
CA MET A 94 -7.20 3.98 -3.90
C MET A 94 -5.79 4.04 -3.30
N MET A 95 -5.28 2.91 -2.82
CA MET A 95 -3.88 2.78 -2.41
C MET A 95 -3.11 1.94 -3.41
N VAL A 96 -2.13 2.58 -4.03
CA VAL A 96 -1.08 1.97 -4.82
C VAL A 96 -0.06 1.35 -3.87
N VAL A 97 0.19 0.05 -3.96
CA VAL A 97 1.21 -0.62 -3.15
C VAL A 97 2.38 -1.05 -4.04
N PRO A 98 3.43 -0.22 -4.18
CA PRO A 98 4.65 -0.62 -4.86
C PRO A 98 5.29 -1.82 -4.18
N ASN A 99 6.06 -2.61 -4.92
CA ASN A 99 6.88 -3.67 -4.36
C ASN A 99 8.33 -3.58 -4.82
N GLN A 100 9.18 -4.37 -4.18
CA GLN A 100 10.62 -4.44 -4.50
C GLN A 100 10.96 -5.29 -5.73
N LYS A 101 9.99 -5.98 -6.34
CA LYS A 101 10.20 -6.90 -7.46
C LYS A 101 10.06 -6.22 -8.81
N GLY A 102 9.22 -5.20 -8.92
CA GLY A 102 9.01 -4.45 -10.15
C GLY A 102 7.94 -3.38 -10.03
N SER A 103 7.76 -2.63 -11.11
CA SER A 103 6.67 -1.64 -11.19
C SER A 103 5.34 -2.37 -11.29
N ILE A 104 4.38 -1.99 -10.45
CA ILE A 104 3.05 -2.60 -10.49
C ILE A 104 2.34 -2.31 -11.81
N TYR A 105 2.68 -1.22 -12.49
CA TYR A 105 2.08 -0.83 -13.76
C TYR A 105 2.56 -1.68 -14.95
N GLN A 106 3.49 -2.62 -14.74
CA GLN A 106 3.75 -3.69 -15.69
C GLN A 106 2.58 -4.69 -15.76
N ARG A 107 1.65 -4.65 -14.79
CA ARG A 107 0.42 -5.43 -14.78
C ARG A 107 -0.71 -4.60 -15.39
N LEU A 108 -1.32 -5.10 -16.46
CA LEU A 108 -2.43 -4.43 -17.15
C LEU A 108 -3.57 -4.03 -16.20
N TRP A 109 -3.95 -4.92 -15.28
CA TRP A 109 -4.99 -4.64 -14.29
C TRP A 109 -4.64 -3.47 -13.36
N CYS A 110 -3.40 -3.38 -12.87
CA CYS A 110 -2.97 -2.26 -12.02
C CYS A 110 -2.99 -0.93 -12.78
N ALA A 111 -2.61 -0.93 -14.06
CA ALA A 111 -2.71 0.26 -14.90
C ALA A 111 -4.18 0.67 -15.14
N TYR A 112 -5.05 -0.31 -15.41
CA TYR A 112 -6.48 -0.07 -15.59
C TYR A 112 -7.15 0.45 -14.31
N GLU A 113 -6.82 -0.11 -13.14
CA GLU A 113 -7.30 0.36 -11.84
C GLU A 113 -6.87 1.80 -11.57
N ALA A 114 -5.62 2.17 -11.89
CA ALA A 114 -5.13 3.54 -11.73
C ALA A 114 -5.84 4.52 -12.67
N TYR A 115 -6.08 4.11 -13.92
CA TYR A 115 -6.89 4.88 -14.87
C TYR A 115 -8.30 5.11 -14.33
N LEU A 116 -8.98 4.06 -13.86
CA LEU A 116 -10.32 4.17 -13.29
C LEU A 116 -10.35 5.12 -12.10
N ALA A 117 -9.42 4.98 -11.16
CA ALA A 117 -9.38 5.85 -9.99
C ALA A 117 -9.15 7.31 -10.35
N TYR A 118 -8.28 7.58 -11.33
CA TYR A 118 -8.08 8.93 -11.85
C TYR A 118 -9.35 9.48 -12.49
N THR A 119 -10.01 8.72 -13.36
CA THR A 119 -11.24 9.17 -14.04
C THR A 119 -12.44 9.33 -13.11
N GLN A 120 -12.46 8.62 -11.98
CA GLN A 120 -13.53 8.68 -10.98
C GLN A 120 -13.18 9.64 -9.82
N ASP A 121 -12.14 10.46 -9.98
CA ASP A 121 -11.70 11.47 -8.99
C ASP A 121 -11.49 10.88 -7.58
N LYS A 122 -10.93 9.67 -7.51
CA LYS A 122 -10.61 9.02 -6.24
C LYS A 122 -9.37 9.65 -5.62
N VAL A 123 -9.27 9.59 -4.29
CA VAL A 123 -8.04 9.96 -3.60
C VAL A 123 -7.01 8.83 -3.80
N ILE A 124 -5.99 9.08 -4.62
CA ILE A 124 -4.93 8.11 -4.90
C ILE A 124 -3.75 8.33 -3.95
N LEU A 125 -3.41 7.30 -3.18
CA LEU A 125 -2.31 7.28 -2.23
C LEU A 125 -1.26 6.25 -2.65
N VAL A 126 0.01 6.52 -2.37
CA VAL A 126 1.09 5.54 -2.57
C VAL A 126 1.55 5.04 -1.20
N ALA A 127 1.43 3.73 -0.99
CA ALA A 127 1.83 3.09 0.24
C ALA A 127 3.33 3.22 0.49
N ARG A 128 3.69 3.51 1.73
CA ARG A 128 5.06 3.67 2.20
C ARG A 128 5.46 2.50 3.09
N VAL A 129 6.76 2.25 3.15
CA VAL A 129 7.31 1.33 4.15
C VAL A 129 7.26 2.00 5.53
N PRO A 130 7.00 1.25 6.61
CA PRO A 130 7.19 1.77 7.96
C PRO A 130 8.65 2.24 8.10
N SER A 131 8.85 3.53 8.34
CA SER A 131 10.18 4.04 8.68
C SER A 131 10.65 3.35 9.97
N SER A 132 11.77 2.64 9.93
CA SER A 132 12.28 2.00 11.14
C SER A 132 12.55 3.10 12.17
N ARG A 133 12.09 2.92 13.42
CA ARG A 133 12.34 3.87 14.50
C ARG A 133 13.84 4.14 14.66
N ILE A 134 14.66 3.13 14.36
CA ILE A 134 16.12 3.21 14.33
C ILE A 134 16.59 4.15 13.21
N ALA A 135 16.09 4.01 11.97
CA ALA A 135 16.47 4.90 10.88
C ALA A 135 16.05 6.36 11.13
N MET A 136 14.87 6.59 11.72
CA MET A 136 14.46 7.94 12.12
C MET A 136 15.33 8.48 13.26
N ALA A 137 15.62 7.68 14.28
CA ALA A 137 16.49 8.08 15.38
C ALA A 137 17.91 8.39 14.91
N SER A 138 18.46 7.56 14.02
CA SER A 138 19.76 7.77 13.39
C SER A 138 19.76 9.05 12.55
N ALA A 139 18.71 9.30 11.75
CA ALA A 139 18.61 10.53 10.97
C ALA A 139 18.60 11.76 11.88
N SER A 140 17.77 11.76 12.94
CA SER A 140 17.71 12.84 13.92
C SER A 140 19.05 13.06 14.65
N ALA A 141 19.73 11.99 15.04
CA ALA A 141 21.04 12.07 15.68
C ALA A 141 22.10 12.66 14.75
N CYS A 142 22.13 12.24 13.48
CA CYS A 142 23.02 12.81 12.47
C CYS A 142 22.73 14.31 12.24
N THR A 143 21.46 14.71 12.12
CA THR A 143 21.08 16.12 11.96
C THR A 143 21.52 16.96 13.15
N ALA A 144 21.32 16.46 14.38
CA ALA A 144 21.76 17.17 15.58
C ALA A 144 23.30 17.31 15.64
N ALA A 145 24.05 16.27 15.28
CA ALA A 145 25.51 16.31 15.24
C ALA A 145 26.03 17.33 14.21
N VAL A 146 25.43 17.40 13.02
CA VAL A 146 25.79 18.38 11.98
C VAL A 146 25.47 19.81 12.41
N ALA A 147 24.33 20.02 13.07
CA ALA A 147 23.99 21.35 13.59
C ALA A 147 24.99 21.81 14.66
N LEU A 148 25.38 20.93 15.58
CA LEU A 148 26.35 21.25 16.64
C LEU A 148 27.75 21.55 16.08
N THR A 149 28.23 20.78 15.10
CA THR A 149 29.52 21.06 14.45
C THR A 149 29.49 22.36 13.65
N GLY A 150 28.38 22.65 12.97
CA GLY A 150 28.19 23.93 12.29
C GLY A 150 28.21 25.13 13.25
N ILE A 151 27.52 25.02 14.40
CA ILE A 151 27.54 26.04 15.45
C ILE A 151 28.96 26.23 16.00
N LEU A 152 29.65 25.14 16.36
CA LEU A 152 31.01 25.19 16.89
C LEU A 152 32.02 25.79 15.90
N ALA A 153 31.93 25.41 14.62
CA ALA A 153 32.77 25.98 13.58
C ALA A 153 32.47 27.48 13.37
N GLY A 154 31.19 27.86 13.40
CA GLY A 154 30.77 29.26 13.31
C GLY A 154 31.25 30.10 14.49
N THR A 155 31.14 29.60 15.72
CA THR A 155 31.58 30.31 16.92
C THR A 155 33.11 30.40 16.99
N MET A 156 33.85 29.33 16.66
CA MET A 156 35.31 29.40 16.55
C MET A 156 35.74 30.41 15.49
N ARG A 157 35.09 30.42 14.32
CA ARG A 157 35.39 31.40 13.28
C ARG A 157 35.09 32.83 13.73
N ALA A 158 34.03 33.07 14.50
CA ALA A 158 33.73 34.40 15.05
C ALA A 158 34.72 34.83 16.14
N TYR A 159 35.17 33.91 17.01
CA TYR A 159 36.14 34.17 18.07
C TYR A 159 37.56 34.39 17.55
N PHE A 160 37.95 33.67 16.50
CA PHE A 160 39.29 33.74 15.91
C PHE A 160 39.34 34.54 14.61
N ALA A 161 38.23 35.14 14.17
CA ALA A 161 38.26 36.12 13.10
C ALA A 161 39.09 37.32 13.59
N PRO A 162 40.19 37.66 12.91
CA PRO A 162 40.96 38.84 13.29
C PRO A 162 40.04 40.05 13.18
N ALA A 163 39.99 40.85 14.25
CA ALA A 163 39.37 42.16 14.20
C ALA A 163 40.07 42.93 13.07
N GLY A 164 39.32 43.24 12.01
CA GLY A 164 39.83 44.02 10.91
C GLY A 164 40.41 45.32 11.45
N THR A 165 41.68 45.54 11.11
CA THR A 165 42.41 46.81 11.11
C THR A 165 41.69 47.85 10.26
#